data_AF-A0A963XRY1-F1
#
_entry.id   AF-A0A963XRY1-F1
#
_cell.length_a   1.000
_cell.length_b   1.000
_cell.length_c   1.000
_cell.angle_alpha   90.00
_cell.angle_beta   90.00
_cell.angle_gamma   90.00
#
_symmetry.space_group_name_H-M   'P 1'
#
loop_
_entity.id
_entity.type
_entity.pdbx_description
1 polymer ?
#
loop_
_entity_poly.entity_id
_entity_poly.type
_entity_poly.pdbx_seq_one_letter_code
_entity_poly.pdbx_strand_id
1 'polypeptide(L)'
;MRRFLLEGLIRPPLTEAAPEPDAAAVEALGQAFAQAGRETLGRSLAIRQVDAGSCNGCELEIQALSNPYYDLERFGLHFVASPRHA
;
A
#
# COMPACT_ATOMS: atom_id res chain seq x y z
N MET A 1 4.67 -29.23 -37.78
CA MET A 1 4.59 -27.98 -37.00
C MET A 1 3.22 -27.75 -36.37
N ARG A 2 2.09 -27.88 -37.10
CA ARG A 2 0.73 -27.67 -36.53
C ARG A 2 0.35 -28.59 -35.36
N ARG A 3 0.85 -29.84 -35.34
CA ARG A 3 0.56 -30.81 -34.28
C ARG A 3 1.07 -30.39 -32.89
N PHE A 4 2.30 -29.89 -32.80
CA PHE A 4 2.87 -29.43 -31.52
C PHE A 4 2.19 -28.15 -31.01
N LEU A 5 1.77 -27.27 -31.93
CA LEU A 5 0.97 -26.08 -31.61
C LEU A 5 -0.41 -26.44 -31.05
N LEU A 6 -1.10 -27.41 -31.67
CA LEU A 6 -2.40 -27.89 -31.20
C LEU A 6 -2.28 -28.68 -29.88
N GLU A 7 -1.23 -29.49 -29.71
CA GLU A 7 -0.97 -30.21 -28.45
C GLU A 7 -0.66 -29.24 -27.31
N GLY A 8 0.04 -28.14 -27.57
CA GLY A 8 0.33 -27.11 -26.56
C GLY A 8 -0.89 -26.26 -26.16
N LEU A 9 -1.89 -26.13 -27.03
CA LEU A 9 -3.13 -25.41 -26.73
C LEU A 9 -4.13 -26.24 -25.89
N ILE A 10 -4.04 -27.57 -25.97
CA ILE A 10 -5.02 -28.49 -25.37
C ILE A 10 -4.46 -29.17 -24.13
N ARG A 11 -3.14 -29.36 -24.02
CA ARG A 11 -2.56 -30.02 -22.86
C ARG A 11 -2.64 -29.13 -21.62
N PRO A 12 -3.11 -29.67 -20.48
CA PRO A 12 -2.93 -29.01 -19.20
C PRO A 12 -1.42 -28.87 -18.92
N PRO A 13 -1.04 -27.89 -18.08
CA PRO A 13 0.36 -27.75 -17.65
C PRO A 13 0.89 -29.09 -17.15
N LEU A 14 2.09 -29.46 -17.59
CA LEU A 14 2.75 -30.72 -17.23
C LEU A 14 3.27 -30.73 -15.77
N THR A 15 2.90 -29.72 -14.98
CA THR A 15 3.26 -29.59 -13.59
C THR A 15 2.24 -30.28 -12.70
N GLU A 16 2.66 -30.71 -11.52
CA GLU A 16 1.74 -31.19 -10.50
C GLU A 16 0.73 -30.13 -10.09
N ALA A 17 -0.45 -30.57 -9.64
CA ALA A 17 -1.45 -29.67 -9.10
C ALA A 17 -0.91 -29.00 -7.84
N ALA A 18 -1.16 -27.70 -7.69
CA ALA A 18 -0.80 -27.00 -6.47
C ALA A 18 -1.51 -27.66 -5.27
N PRO A 19 -0.85 -27.79 -4.12
CA PRO A 19 -1.50 -28.27 -2.92
C PRO A 19 -2.61 -27.30 -2.52
N GLU A 20 -3.69 -27.85 -1.94
CA GLU A 20 -4.74 -27.03 -1.35
C GLU A 20 -4.13 -26.14 -0.25
N PRO A 21 -4.41 -24.82 -0.26
CA PRO A 21 -3.84 -23.92 0.72
C PRO A 21 -4.37 -24.25 2.12
N ASP A 22 -3.45 -24.44 3.07
CA ASP A 22 -3.79 -24.57 4.47
C ASP A 22 -4.31 -23.21 5.01
N ALA A 23 -5.58 -23.19 5.42
CA ALA A 23 -6.24 -22.00 5.94
C ALA A 23 -5.49 -21.38 7.13
N ALA A 24 -4.90 -22.20 8.00
CA ALA A 24 -4.13 -21.72 9.15
C ALA A 24 -2.83 -21.05 8.70
N ALA A 25 -2.13 -21.63 7.72
CA ALA A 25 -0.91 -21.06 7.15
C ALA A 25 -1.18 -19.73 6.42
N VAL A 26 -2.28 -19.63 5.67
CA VAL A 26 -2.68 -18.40 4.97
C VAL A 26 -2.98 -17.28 5.97
N GLU A 27 -3.70 -17.58 7.05
CA GLU A 27 -3.99 -16.61 8.12
C GLU A 27 -2.70 -16.14 8.80
N ALA A 28 -1.80 -17.06 9.17
CA ALA A 28 -0.52 -16.72 9.78
C ALA A 28 0.35 -15.84 8.87
N LEU A 29 0.38 -16.14 7.56
CA LEU A 29 1.08 -15.32 6.57
C LEU A 29 0.47 -13.92 6.47
N GLY A 30 -0.86 -13.81 6.46
CA GLY A 30 -1.56 -12.53 6.44
C GLY A 30 -1.21 -11.66 7.65
N GLN A 31 -1.16 -12.26 8.84
CA GLN A 31 -0.77 -11.57 10.08
C GLN A 31 0.70 -11.11 10.05
N ALA A 32 1.61 -11.99 9.62
CA ALA A 32 3.02 -11.66 9.48
C ALA A 32 3.25 -10.53 8.46
N PHE A 33 2.55 -10.57 7.32
CA PHE A 33 2.62 -9.52 6.31
C PHE A 33 2.09 -8.19 6.85
N ALA A 34 0.94 -8.19 7.53
CA ALA A 34 0.38 -6.98 8.14
C ALA A 34 1.33 -6.38 9.19
N GLN A 35 1.99 -7.22 9.98
CA GLN A 35 2.97 -6.77 10.96
C GLN A 35 4.20 -6.15 10.30
N ALA A 36 4.81 -6.82 9.33
CA ALA A 36 5.95 -6.30 8.58
C ALA A 36 5.62 -4.99 7.85
N GLY A 37 4.40 -4.90 7.30
CA GLY A 37 3.87 -3.68 6.69
C GLY A 37 3.80 -2.52 7.69
N ARG A 38 3.29 -2.75 8.91
CA ARG A 38 3.25 -1.71 9.97
C ARG A 38 4.63 -1.27 10.42
N GLU A 39 5.57 -2.20 10.55
CA GLU A 39 6.95 -1.89 10.96
C GLU A 39 7.68 -1.05 9.90
N THR A 40 7.43 -1.34 8.63
CA THR A 40 8.11 -0.66 7.51
C THR A 40 7.43 0.66 7.13
N LEU A 41 6.09 0.68 7.05
CA LEU A 41 5.31 1.79 6.48
C LEU A 41 4.51 2.58 7.53
N GLY A 42 4.45 2.12 8.79
CA GLY A 42 3.61 2.72 9.83
C GLY A 42 4.05 4.13 10.27
N ARG A 43 5.21 4.60 9.82
CA ARG A 43 5.77 5.94 10.09
C ARG A 43 6.17 6.67 8.81
N SER A 44 5.42 6.47 7.73
CA SER A 44 5.68 7.11 6.44
C SER A 44 4.40 7.55 5.74
N LEU A 45 3.46 8.14 6.48
CA LEU A 45 2.16 8.54 5.96
C LEU A 45 2.28 9.89 5.21
N ALA A 46 1.93 9.86 3.92
CA ALA A 46 1.77 11.03 3.09
C ALA A 46 0.29 11.47 3.08
N ILE A 47 0.03 12.75 3.33
CA ILE A 47 -1.33 13.28 3.48
C ILE A 47 -1.59 14.37 2.45
N ARG A 48 -2.67 14.22 1.67
CA ARG A 48 -3.20 15.31 0.85
C ARG A 48 -4.48 15.84 1.49
N GLN A 49 -4.42 17.01 2.10
CA GLN A 49 -5.64 17.74 2.49
C GLN A 49 -6.40 18.15 1.24
N VAL A 50 -7.73 18.05 1.22
CA VAL A 50 -8.56 18.53 0.10
C VAL A 50 -9.52 19.56 0.67
N ASP A 51 -9.41 20.79 0.19
CA ASP A 51 -10.35 21.87 0.52
C ASP A 51 -11.53 21.86 -0.47
N ALA A 52 -12.75 21.90 0.07
CA ALA A 52 -14.01 21.92 -0.68
C ALA A 52 -14.88 23.16 -0.34
N GLY A 53 -14.28 24.24 0.17
CA GLY A 53 -14.96 25.50 0.49
C GLY A 53 -14.72 25.96 1.93
N SER A 54 -13.46 26.11 2.35
CA SER A 54 -13.10 26.50 3.71
C SER A 54 -12.96 28.02 3.91
N CYS A 55 -12.80 28.42 5.18
CA CYS A 55 -12.45 29.78 5.60
C CYS A 55 -10.93 30.05 5.68
N ASN A 56 -10.10 29.13 5.19
CA ASN A 56 -8.64 29.12 5.24
C ASN A 56 -8.01 28.98 6.65
N GLY A 57 -8.82 28.78 7.70
CA GLY A 57 -8.30 28.62 9.07
C GLY A 57 -7.55 27.30 9.27
N CYS A 58 -8.15 26.19 8.85
CA CYS A 58 -7.55 24.86 8.99
C CYS A 58 -6.26 24.72 8.18
N GLU A 59 -6.18 25.35 7.02
CA GLU A 59 -5.05 25.33 6.10
C GLU A 59 -3.83 26.04 6.70
N LEU A 60 -4.06 27.15 7.41
CA LEU A 60 -3.01 27.84 8.15
C LEU A 60 -2.46 26.95 9.28
N GLU A 61 -3.33 26.26 10.02
CA GLU A 61 -2.91 25.31 11.06
C GLU A 61 -2.14 24.12 10.45
N ILE A 62 -2.60 23.59 9.31
CA ILE A 62 -1.89 22.53 8.57
C ILE A 62 -0.50 22.98 8.14
N GLN A 63 -0.36 24.22 7.64
CA GLN A 63 0.96 24.78 7.33
C GLN A 63 1.82 24.94 8.58
N ALA A 64 1.22 25.35 9.71
CA ALA A 64 1.93 25.49 10.98
C ALA A 64 2.48 24.14 11.46
N LEU A 65 1.73 23.04 11.32
CA LEU A 65 2.19 21.70 11.73
C LEU A 65 3.51 21.26 11.08
N SER A 66 3.80 21.75 9.87
CA SER A 66 5.05 21.43 9.15
C SER A 66 6.23 22.31 9.56
N ASN A 67 6.05 23.28 10.47
CA ASN A 67 7.13 24.14 10.92
C ASN A 67 8.04 23.44 11.97
N PRO A 68 9.25 23.97 12.24
CA PRO A 68 10.15 23.37 13.23
C PRO A 68 9.67 23.38 14.69
N TYR A 69 8.65 24.17 15.02
CA TYR A 69 8.10 24.23 16.37
C TYR A 69 7.22 23.01 16.66
N TYR A 70 6.36 22.63 15.71
CA TYR A 70 5.48 21.48 15.84
C TYR A 70 6.10 20.19 15.28
N ASP A 71 6.87 20.29 14.21
CA ASP A 71 7.68 19.23 13.60
C ASP A 71 6.91 17.91 13.45
N LEU A 72 5.81 17.94 12.70
CA LEU A 72 4.98 16.78 12.43
C LEU A 72 5.76 15.65 11.70
N GLU A 73 6.78 16.02 10.90
CA GLU A 73 7.60 15.08 10.14
C GLU A 73 8.39 14.11 11.03
N ARG A 74 8.75 14.47 12.27
CA ARG A 74 9.40 13.56 13.23
C ARG A 74 8.59 12.30 13.53
N PHE A 75 7.28 12.38 13.37
CA PHE A 75 6.37 11.25 13.56
C PHE A 75 6.16 10.43 12.29
N GLY A 76 6.75 10.85 11.17
CA GLY A 76 6.60 10.17 9.89
C GLY A 76 5.34 10.57 9.13
N LEU A 77 4.78 11.73 9.45
CA LEU A 77 3.60 12.30 8.79
C LEU A 77 4.06 13.51 7.97
N HIS A 78 3.59 13.66 6.74
CA HIS A 78 3.94 14.81 5.91
C HIS A 78 2.82 15.16 4.94
N PHE A 79 2.60 16.47 4.72
CA PHE A 79 1.61 16.96 3.77
C PHE A 79 2.21 17.05 2.37
N VAL A 80 1.56 16.44 1.39
CA VAL A 80 2.01 16.43 -0.01
C VAL A 80 1.13 17.32 -0.90
N ALA A 81 1.73 17.89 -1.94
CA ALA A 81 1.01 18.76 -2.88
C ALA A 81 0.16 18.00 -3.90
N SER A 82 0.56 16.77 -4.25
CA SER A 82 -0.08 15.97 -5.31
C SER A 82 -0.81 14.76 -4.73
N PRO A 83 -2.06 14.49 -5.14
CA PRO A 83 -2.74 13.24 -4.83
C PRO A 83 -2.00 11.98 -5.31
N ARG A 84 -1.06 12.09 -6.25
CA ARG A 84 -0.24 10.95 -6.70
C ARG A 84 0.81 10.52 -5.69
N HIS A 85 1.10 11.36 -4.70
CA HIS A 85 2.11 11.10 -3.68
C HIS A 85 1.47 10.82 -2.30
N ALA A 86 0.14 10.82 -2.21
CA ALA A 86 -0.63 10.53 -1.01
C ALA A 86 -1.18 9.10 -1.04
#